data_AF-A0A1Y3N3H0-F1
#
_entry.id   AF-A0A1Y3N3H0-F1
#
_cell.length_a   1.000
_cell.length_b   1.000
_cell.length_c   1.000
_cell.angle_alpha   90.00
_cell.angle_beta   90.00
_cell.angle_gamma   90.00
#
_symmetry.space_group_name_H-M   'P 1'
#
loop_
_entity.id
_entity.type
_entity.pdbx_description
1 polymer ?
#
loop_
_entity_poly.entity_id
_entity_poly.type
_entity_poly.pdbx_seq_one_letter_code
_entity_poly.pdbx_strand_id
1 'polypeptide(L)'
;LYHMEFKTVAKLFPNQCSIIYENKEITYNQLDIMSNSLANYLKEYGIKRNDIVPIICNRTYIFIVAILAVMKAGGAFLYIDPDLPKDRIHFMINESKSKLILKCLDMD
;
A
#
# COMPACT_ATOMS: atom_id res chain seq x y z
N LEU A 1 3.54 -3.11 -14.02
CA LEU A 1 2.39 -3.20 -14.97
C LEU A 1 1.14 -2.58 -14.34
N TYR A 2 0.54 -3.17 -13.29
CA TYR A 2 -0.70 -2.66 -12.70
C TYR A 2 -0.69 -1.21 -12.20
N HIS A 3 0.35 -0.76 -11.50
CA HIS A 3 0.42 0.62 -11.00
C HIS A 3 0.58 1.67 -12.12
N MET A 4 1.07 1.28 -13.30
CA MET A 4 1.18 2.15 -14.47
C MET A 4 -0.19 2.35 -15.10
N GLU A 5 -0.95 1.26 -15.29
CA GLU A 5 -2.33 1.33 -15.75
C GLU A 5 -3.22 2.14 -14.80
N PHE A 6 -3.05 1.94 -13.49
CA PHE A 6 -3.75 2.73 -12.48
C PHE A 6 -3.49 4.24 -12.66
N LYS A 7 -2.22 4.63 -12.83
CA LYS A 7 -1.84 6.03 -13.08
C LYS A 7 -2.47 6.58 -14.37
N THR A 8 -2.58 5.77 -15.41
CA THR A 8 -3.23 6.16 -16.67
C THR A 8 -4.73 6.42 -16.45
N VAL A 9 -5.43 5.48 -15.83
CA VAL A 9 -6.87 5.60 -15.52
C VAL A 9 -7.12 6.80 -14.60
N ALA A 10 -6.27 7.03 -13.59
CA ALA A 10 -6.42 8.15 -12.68
C ALA A 10 -6.29 9.53 -13.35
N LYS A 11 -5.53 9.62 -14.45
CA LYS A 11 -5.47 10.84 -15.27
C LYS A 11 -6.70 11.02 -16.16
N LEU A 12 -7.28 9.92 -16.66
CA LEU A 12 -8.46 9.96 -17.53
C LEU A 12 -9.74 10.26 -16.74
N PHE A 13 -9.84 9.74 -15.52
CA PHE A 13 -11.05 9.81 -14.70
C PHE A 13 -10.77 10.32 -13.27
N PRO A 14 -10.13 11.49 -13.10
CA PRO A 14 -9.60 11.93 -11.81
C PRO A 14 -10.67 12.10 -10.72
N ASN A 15 -11.89 12.51 -11.12
CA ASN A 15 -12.99 12.79 -10.20
C ASN A 15 -13.97 11.63 -10.04
N GLN A 16 -13.77 10.50 -10.75
CA GLN A 16 -14.62 9.33 -10.57
C GLN A 16 -14.23 8.58 -9.29
N CYS A 17 -15.23 8.03 -8.61
CA CYS A 17 -15.01 7.17 -7.45
C CYS A 17 -14.25 5.90 -7.86
N SER A 18 -13.20 5.57 -7.11
CA SER A 18 -12.35 4.39 -7.31
C SER A 18 -12.53 3.34 -6.22
N ILE A 19 -12.77 3.79 -4.98
CA ILE A 19 -13.01 2.95 -3.80
C ILE A 19 -14.14 3.55 -2.99
N ILE A 20 -15.07 2.71 -2.56
CA ILE A 20 -16.03 3.03 -1.51
C ILE A 20 -15.60 2.24 -0.28
N TYR A 21 -15.38 2.92 0.84
CA TYR A 21 -15.07 2.30 2.13
C TYR A 21 -15.95 2.96 3.20
N GLU A 22 -16.86 2.18 3.79
CA GLU A 22 -17.92 2.70 4.66
C GLU A 22 -18.69 3.83 3.96
N ASN A 23 -18.75 5.02 4.56
CA ASN A 23 -19.41 6.20 4.01
C ASN A 23 -18.43 7.15 3.25
N LYS A 24 -17.22 6.68 2.92
CA LYS A 24 -16.20 7.46 2.22
C LYS A 24 -16.07 6.99 0.77
N GLU A 25 -16.15 7.93 -0.15
CA GLU A 25 -15.79 7.74 -1.55
C GLU A 25 -14.39 8.32 -1.80
N ILE A 26 -13.49 7.49 -2.33
CA ILE A 26 -12.13 7.90 -2.69
C ILE A 26 -12.04 7.94 -4.21
N THR A 27 -11.78 9.12 -4.75
CA THR A 27 -11.61 9.29 -6.20
C THR A 27 -10.29 8.71 -6.67
N TYR A 28 -10.19 8.41 -7.98
CA TYR A 28 -8.94 7.95 -8.56
C TYR A 28 -7.77 8.93 -8.31
N ASN A 29 -8.02 10.24 -8.40
CA ASN A 29 -6.98 11.24 -8.16
C ASN A 29 -6.52 11.26 -6.70
N GLN A 30 -7.45 11.17 -5.74
CA GLN A 30 -7.09 11.09 -4.32
C GLN A 30 -6.24 9.85 -4.03
N LEU A 31 -6.63 8.70 -4.58
CA LEU A 31 -5.91 7.45 -4.40
C LEU A 31 -4.50 7.49 -5.04
N ASP A 32 -4.37 8.10 -6.23
CA ASP A 32 -3.06 8.28 -6.89
C ASP A 32 -2.16 9.24 -6.11
N ILE A 33 -2.68 10.36 -5.60
CA ILE A 33 -1.91 11.32 -4.80
C ILE A 33 -1.39 10.66 -3.51
N MET A 34 -2.27 10.01 -2.74
CA MET A 34 -1.88 9.35 -1.49
C MET A 34 -0.81 8.27 -1.74
N SER A 35 -1.02 7.42 -2.74
CA SER A 35 -0.07 6.34 -3.06
C SER A 35 1.24 6.85 -3.66
N ASN A 36 1.24 7.93 -4.45
CA ASN A 36 2.45 8.56 -4.94
C ASN A 36 3.27 9.19 -3.80
N SER A 37 2.60 9.86 -2.85
CA SER A 37 3.26 10.45 -1.68
C SER A 37 3.99 9.37 -0.86
N LEU A 38 3.28 8.29 -0.51
CA LEU A 38 3.90 7.18 0.23
C LEU A 38 4.98 6.46 -0.60
N ALA A 39 4.81 6.31 -1.91
CA ALA A 39 5.83 5.71 -2.77
C ALA A 39 7.14 6.49 -2.77
N ASN A 40 7.07 7.83 -2.77
CA ASN A 40 8.27 8.68 -2.71
C ASN A 40 8.99 8.50 -1.38
N TYR A 41 8.25 8.50 -0.27
CA TYR A 41 8.81 8.20 1.05
C TYR A 41 9.49 6.81 1.09
N LEU A 42 8.85 5.77 0.55
CA LEU A 42 9.44 4.43 0.48
C LEU A 42 10.76 4.41 -0.33
N LYS A 43 10.83 5.17 -1.43
CA LYS A 43 12.07 5.30 -2.24
C LYS A 43 13.17 6.00 -1.46
N GLU A 44 12.86 7.06 -0.70
CA GLU A 44 13.82 7.76 0.17
C GLU A 44 14.40 6.82 1.23
N TYR A 45 13.60 5.86 1.73
CA TYR A 45 14.05 4.80 2.64
C TYR A 45 14.71 3.61 1.93
N GLY A 46 15.00 3.73 0.63
CA GLY A 46 15.81 2.79 -0.11
C GLY A 46 15.08 1.54 -0.60
N ILE A 47 13.75 1.57 -0.67
CA ILE A 47 12.97 0.54 -1.37
C ILE A 47 13.28 0.61 -2.87
N LYS A 48 13.60 -0.56 -3.42
CA LYS A 48 13.94 -0.75 -4.83
C LYS A 48 13.33 -2.04 -5.37
N ARG A 49 13.57 -2.30 -6.66
CA ARG A 49 13.17 -3.54 -7.33
C ARG A 49 13.61 -4.76 -6.54
N ASN A 50 12.69 -5.72 -6.40
CA ASN A 50 12.83 -6.99 -5.67
C ASN A 50 12.83 -6.88 -4.14
N ASP A 51 12.74 -5.69 -3.55
CA ASP A 51 12.49 -5.58 -2.11
C ASP A 51 11.04 -5.99 -1.79
N ILE A 52 10.86 -6.72 -0.69
CA ILE A 52 9.55 -7.07 -0.14
C ILE A 52 9.22 -6.11 1.01
N VAL A 53 8.03 -5.53 0.98
CA VAL A 53 7.50 -4.66 2.04
C VAL A 53 6.26 -5.31 2.65
N PRO A 54 6.36 -5.84 3.88
CA PRO A 54 5.20 -6.29 4.63
C PRO A 54 4.24 -5.14 4.91
N ILE A 55 2.94 -5.40 4.71
CA ILE A 55 1.85 -4.50 5.01
C ILE A 55 0.94 -5.19 6.01
N ILE A 56 0.94 -4.69 7.25
CA ILE A 56 0.07 -5.14 8.34
C ILE A 56 -1.08 -4.16 8.45
N CYS A 57 -2.25 -4.53 7.94
CA CYS A 57 -3.38 -3.62 7.85
C CYS A 57 -4.70 -4.39 7.73
N ASN A 58 -5.76 -3.89 8.36
CA ASN A 58 -7.12 -4.33 8.03
C ASN A 58 -7.48 -3.98 6.59
N ARG A 59 -8.53 -4.62 6.05
CA ARG A 59 -9.03 -4.35 4.69
C ARG A 59 -9.73 -2.99 4.59
N THR A 60 -8.93 -1.92 4.52
CA THR A 60 -9.38 -0.53 4.40
C THR A 60 -8.92 0.09 3.08
N TYR A 61 -9.38 1.30 2.75
CA TYR A 61 -8.84 2.01 1.58
C TYR A 61 -7.34 2.34 1.74
N ILE A 62 -6.85 2.48 2.97
CA ILE A 62 -5.42 2.70 3.27
C ILE A 62 -4.58 1.47 2.88
N PHE A 63 -5.12 0.26 2.99
CA PHE A 63 -4.45 -0.94 2.50
C PHE A 63 -4.18 -0.86 0.99
N ILE A 64 -5.13 -0.36 0.21
CA ILE A 64 -4.96 -0.17 -1.24
C ILE A 64 -3.95 0.93 -1.55
N VAL A 65 -3.96 2.03 -0.78
CA VAL A 65 -2.91 3.07 -0.85
C VAL A 65 -1.53 2.45 -0.67
N ALA A 66 -1.35 1.62 0.37
CA ALA A 66 -0.08 0.99 0.69
C ALA A 66 0.39 0.01 -0.40
N ILE A 67 -0.51 -0.82 -0.95
CA ILE A 67 -0.20 -1.71 -2.08
C ILE A 67 0.31 -0.90 -3.28
N LEU A 68 -0.45 0.11 -3.70
CA LEU A 68 -0.08 0.95 -4.84
C LEU A 68 1.24 1.67 -4.60
N ALA A 69 1.48 2.16 -3.38
CA ALA A 69 2.70 2.85 -3.01
C ALA A 69 3.93 1.94 -3.12
N VAL A 70 3.86 0.70 -2.58
CA VAL A 70 4.94 -0.29 -2.68
C VAL A 70 5.23 -0.62 -4.15
N MET A 71 4.18 -0.83 -4.95
CA MET A 71 4.33 -1.11 -6.39
C MET A 71 4.96 0.07 -7.14
N LYS A 72 4.58 1.32 -6.83
CA LYS A 72 5.14 2.55 -7.41
C LYS A 72 6.56 2.85 -6.94
N ALA A 73 6.92 2.38 -5.75
CA ALA A 73 8.30 2.37 -5.23
C ALA A 73 9.18 1.33 -5.95
N GLY A 74 8.56 0.36 -6.63
CA GLY A 74 9.23 -0.72 -7.36
C GLY A 74 9.37 -2.01 -6.55
N GLY A 75 8.89 -2.03 -5.30
CA GLY A 75 8.88 -3.21 -4.45
C GLY A 75 7.70 -4.14 -4.71
N ALA A 76 7.71 -5.28 -4.03
CA ALA A 76 6.58 -6.19 -3.90
C ALA A 76 6.01 -6.08 -2.48
N PHE A 77 4.70 -6.19 -2.32
CA PHE A 77 4.08 -6.19 -1.00
C PHE A 77 3.85 -7.61 -0.49
N LEU A 78 3.92 -7.78 0.83
CA LEU A 78 3.45 -8.96 1.54
C LEU A 78 2.29 -8.55 2.44
N TYR A 79 1.08 -8.98 2.14
CA TYR A 79 -0.04 -8.77 3.05
C TYR A 79 0.12 -9.65 4.29
N ILE A 80 -0.01 -9.04 5.47
CA ILE A 80 -0.07 -9.73 6.75
C ILE A 80 -1.35 -9.28 7.45
N ASP A 81 -2.23 -10.24 7.70
CA ASP A 81 -3.46 -10.00 8.44
C ASP A 81 -3.15 -9.73 9.92
N PRO A 82 -3.57 -8.58 10.49
CA PRO A 82 -3.27 -8.22 11.87
C PRO A 82 -3.93 -9.17 12.89
N ASP A 83 -4.97 -9.92 12.51
CA ASP A 83 -5.66 -10.86 13.40
C ASP A 83 -4.93 -12.21 13.54
N LEU A 84 -3.83 -12.41 12.82
CA LEU A 84 -2.99 -13.60 12.98
C LEU A 84 -2.28 -13.61 14.36
N PRO A 85 -1.99 -14.80 14.91
CA PRO A 85 -1.19 -14.91 16.12
C PRO A 85 0.15 -14.16 15.99
N LYS A 86 0.56 -13.46 17.06
CA LYS A 86 1.77 -12.62 17.08
C LYS A 86 3.01 -13.36 16.58
N ASP A 87 3.20 -14.60 17.00
CA ASP A 87 4.36 -15.41 16.58
C ASP A 87 4.37 -15.66 15.07
N ARG A 88 3.19 -15.81 14.45
CA ARG A 88 3.06 -15.98 13.00
C ARG A 88 3.36 -14.69 12.26
N ILE A 89 2.92 -13.54 12.78
CA ILE A 89 3.27 -12.22 12.24
C ILE A 89 4.79 -12.02 12.30
N HIS A 90 5.40 -12.27 13.46
CA HIS A 90 6.86 -12.17 13.64
C HIS A 90 7.62 -13.10 12.69
N PHE A 91 7.18 -14.35 12.54
CA PHE A 91 7.76 -15.29 11.59
C PHE A 91 7.71 -14.75 10.15
N MET A 92 6.55 -14.27 9.68
CA MET A 92 6.38 -13.74 8.33
C MET A 92 7.24 -12.50 8.07
N ILE A 93 7.34 -11.60 9.05
CA ILE A 93 8.22 -10.42 8.97
C ILE A 93 9.68 -10.88 8.82
N ASN A 94 10.14 -11.78 9.68
CA ASN A 94 11.53 -12.24 9.68
C ASN A 94 11.90 -12.95 8.36
N GLU A 95 11.01 -13.81 7.86
CA GLU A 95 11.20 -14.52 6.59
C GLU A 95 11.24 -13.56 5.39
N SER A 96 10.50 -12.44 5.44
CA SER A 96 10.47 -11.47 4.35
C SER A 96 11.80 -10.75 4.12
N LYS A 97 12.71 -10.75 5.12
CA LYS A 97 13.99 -10.01 5.10
C LYS A 97 13.80 -8.53 4.70
N SER A 98 12.66 -7.96 5.06
CA SER A 98 12.27 -6.61 4.69
C SER A 98 13.11 -5.56 5.39
N LYS A 99 13.40 -4.45 4.71
CA LYS A 99 14.08 -3.28 5.29
C LYS A 99 13.17 -2.46 6.21
N LEU A 100 11.86 -2.50 5.96
CA LEU A 100 10.83 -1.79 6.70
C LEU A 100 9.51 -2.52 6.61
N ILE A 101 8.59 -2.16 7.50
CA ILE A 101 7.23 -2.68 7.56
C ILE A 101 6.29 -1.48 7.50
N LEU A 102 5.21 -1.60 6.72
CA LEU A 102 4.09 -0.68 6.81
C LEU A 102 3.05 -1.28 7.74
N LYS A 103 2.75 -0.58 8.83
CA LYS A 103 1.66 -0.95 9.74
C LYS A 103 0.61 0.15 9.71
N CYS A 104 -0.62 -0.20 9.38
CA CYS A 104 -1.75 0.70 9.59
C CYS A 104 -1.97 0.85 11.09
N LEU A 105 -1.98 2.08 11.55
CA LEU A 105 -2.47 2.42 12.87
C LEU A 105 -3.99 2.56 12.76
N ASP A 106 -4.70 2.08 13.76
CA ASP A 106 -6.14 2.31 13.85
C ASP A 106 -6.37 3.82 13.85
N MET A 107 -7.19 4.28 12.90
CA MET A 107 -7.67 5.66 12.88
C MET A 107 -8.88 5.68 13.80
N ASP A 108 -8.64 5.91 15.09
CA ASP A 108 -9.70 6.29 16.04
C ASP A 108 -10.43 7.55 15.57
#